data_AF-A0A843TBZ0-F1
#
_entry.id   AF-A0A843TBZ0-F1
#
_cell.length_a   1.000
_cell.length_b   1.000
_cell.length_c   1.000
_cell.angle_alpha   90.00
_cell.angle_beta   90.00
_cell.angle_gamma   90.00
#
_symmetry.space_group_name_H-M   'P 1'
#
loop_
_entity.id
_entity.type
_entity.pdbx_description
1 polymer ?
#
loop_
_entity_poly.entity_id
_entity_poly.type
_entity_poly.pdbx_seq_one_letter_code
_entity_poly.pdbx_strand_id
1 'polypeptide(L)'
;MSIAIRTSRLRVSPPRHVQSMRRDPSESPLRIRLDDERRSRMLDAIKQYFADNFDEDISDFRADGLLDFFVAELGPPVYNQAVRDACGFFQEKLADLEGEVYEPERPAGR
;
A
#
# COMPACT_ATOMS: atom_id res chain seq x y z
N MET A 1 3.79 20.23 -53.04
CA MET A 1 2.60 19.43 -52.68
C MET A 1 2.86 18.81 -51.31
N SER A 2 2.28 19.37 -50.25
CA SER A 2 2.47 18.90 -48.87
C SER A 2 1.39 17.89 -48.52
N ILE A 3 1.79 16.67 -48.10
CA ILE A 3 0.88 15.68 -47.54
C ILE A 3 1.01 15.77 -46.02
N ALA A 4 -0.01 16.34 -45.38
CA ALA A 4 -0.11 16.38 -43.92
C ALA A 4 -0.64 15.03 -43.43
N ILE A 5 0.23 14.23 -42.80
CA ILE A 5 -0.19 12.98 -42.14
C ILE A 5 -0.77 13.36 -40.77
N ARG A 6 -2.09 13.30 -40.67
CA ARG A 6 -2.85 13.54 -39.44
C ARG A 6 -2.66 12.33 -38.51
N THR A 7 -1.77 12.43 -37.53
CA THR A 7 -1.54 11.38 -36.53
C THR A 7 -2.72 11.35 -35.55
N SER A 8 -3.67 10.47 -35.81
CA SER A 8 -4.79 10.19 -34.94
C SER A 8 -4.28 9.54 -33.65
N ARG A 9 -4.18 10.30 -32.55
CA ARG A 9 -4.04 9.72 -31.21
C ARG A 9 -5.28 8.86 -30.93
N LEU A 10 -5.13 7.54 -30.91
CA LEU A 10 -6.13 6.66 -30.32
C LEU A 10 -6.29 7.06 -28.85
N ARG A 11 -7.42 7.69 -28.51
CA ARG A 11 -7.88 7.71 -27.11
C ARG A 11 -8.33 6.29 -26.79
N VAL A 12 -7.52 5.54 -26.08
CA VAL A 12 -8.00 4.36 -25.36
C VAL A 12 -8.90 4.90 -24.25
N SER A 13 -10.22 4.74 -24.42
CA SER A 13 -11.18 5.06 -23.36
C SER A 13 -10.94 4.11 -22.18
N PRO A 14 -10.87 4.60 -20.93
CA PRO A 14 -10.78 3.72 -19.79
C PRO A 14 -12.03 2.83 -19.70
N PRO A 15 -11.90 1.57 -19.26
CA PRO A 15 -13.02 0.65 -19.18
C PRO A 15 -14.14 1.22 -18.28
N ARG A 16 -15.38 1.12 -18.75
CA ARG A 16 -16.62 1.67 -18.13
C ARG A 16 -17.04 0.95 -16.82
N HIS A 17 -16.11 0.50 -15.98
CA HIS A 17 -16.41 -0.23 -14.73
C HIS A 17 -15.61 0.30 -13.52
N VAL A 18 -15.30 1.61 -13.47
CA VAL A 18 -14.75 2.25 -12.25
C VAL A 18 -15.61 3.43 -11.81
N GLN A 19 -16.93 3.32 -12.00
CA GLN A 19 -17.88 4.30 -11.45
C GLN A 19 -19.02 3.54 -10.79
N SER A 20 -18.89 3.31 -9.48
CA SER A 20 -19.94 3.10 -8.48
C SER A 20 -19.48 2.10 -7.43
N MET A 21 -18.69 2.59 -6.49
CA MET A 21 -18.78 2.22 -5.08
C MET A 21 -17.97 3.29 -4.37
N ARG A 22 -18.65 4.35 -3.91
CA ARG A 22 -18.20 5.00 -2.68
C ARG A 22 -18.38 3.91 -1.62
N ARG A 23 -17.38 3.03 -1.47
CA ARG A 23 -17.33 2.11 -0.34
C ARG A 23 -17.44 3.02 0.87
N ASP A 24 -18.36 2.71 1.78
CA ASP A 24 -18.31 3.34 3.09
C ASP A 24 -16.87 3.14 3.61
N PRO A 25 -16.12 4.21 3.92
CA PRO A 25 -14.76 4.06 4.43
C PRO A 25 -14.71 3.17 5.68
N SER A 26 -15.83 3.04 6.41
CA SER A 26 -15.96 2.13 7.54
C SER A 26 -16.05 0.64 7.17
N GLU A 27 -16.37 0.29 5.91
CA GLU A 27 -16.46 -1.08 5.37
C GLU A 27 -15.22 -1.53 4.60
N SER A 28 -14.12 -0.77 4.63
CA SER A 28 -12.89 -1.24 4.01
C SER A 28 -12.38 -2.49 4.76
N PRO A 29 -12.28 -3.67 4.12
CA PRO A 29 -11.74 -4.88 4.74
C PRO A 29 -10.25 -4.73 5.13
N LEU A 30 -9.64 -3.60 4.75
CA LEU A 30 -8.24 -3.23 4.97
C LEU A 30 -8.04 -2.27 6.13
N ARG A 31 -9.09 -1.97 6.91
CA ARG A 31 -8.96 -1.12 8.09
C ARG A 31 -8.04 -1.83 9.07
N ILE A 32 -6.86 -1.24 9.31
CA ILE A 32 -5.91 -1.78 10.28
C ILE A 32 -6.59 -1.85 11.64
N ARG A 33 -6.61 -3.03 12.23
CA ARG A 33 -7.11 -3.27 13.58
C ARG A 33 -5.98 -3.87 14.39
N LEU A 34 -5.67 -3.23 15.51
CA LEU A 34 -4.75 -3.77 16.49
C LEU A 34 -5.54 -4.72 17.39
N ASP A 35 -4.97 -5.90 17.67
CA ASP A 35 -5.44 -6.72 18.78
C ASP A 35 -5.19 -6.01 20.12
N ASP A 36 -5.89 -6.45 21.17
CA ASP A 36 -5.87 -5.78 22.48
C ASP A 36 -4.46 -5.73 23.08
N GLU A 37 -3.66 -6.78 22.90
CA GLU A 37 -2.27 -6.83 23.38
C GLU A 37 -1.37 -5.82 22.65
N ARG A 38 -1.44 -5.78 21.31
CA ARG A 38 -0.71 -4.80 20.49
C ARG A 38 -1.13 -3.38 20.84
N ARG A 39 -2.43 -3.15 21.02
CA ARG A 39 -2.94 -1.83 21.40
C ARG A 39 -2.36 -1.42 22.75
N SER A 40 -2.45 -2.28 23.77
CA SER A 40 -1.88 -2.01 25.09
C SER A 40 -0.40 -1.66 25.02
N ARG A 41 0.40 -2.48 24.30
CA ARG A 41 1.84 -2.21 24.13
C ARG A 41 2.12 -0.87 23.44
N MET A 42 1.28 -0.47 22.48
CA MET A 42 1.44 0.82 21.80
C MET A 42 1.03 2.00 22.67
N LEU A 43 -0.01 1.86 23.49
CA LEU A 43 -0.36 2.89 24.47
C LEU A 43 0.76 3.12 25.47
N ASP A 44 1.35 2.05 26.00
CA ASP A 44 2.49 2.14 26.92
C ASP A 44 3.71 2.80 26.25
N ALA A 45 4.00 2.42 25.00
CA ALA A 45 5.10 3.01 24.23
C ALA A 45 4.88 4.51 23.96
N ILE A 46 3.66 4.92 23.63
CA ILE A 46 3.34 6.35 23.42
C ILE A 46 3.53 7.12 24.73
N LYS A 47 2.98 6.61 25.85
CA LYS A 47 3.12 7.24 27.17
C LYS A 47 4.58 7.38 27.57
N GLN A 48 5.35 6.32 27.42
CA GLN A 48 6.78 6.32 27.72
C GLN A 48 7.55 7.30 26.82
N TYR A 49 7.24 7.35 25.53
CA TYR A 49 7.86 8.32 24.62
C TYR A 49 7.60 9.77 25.06
N PHE A 50 6.39 10.07 25.54
CA PHE A 50 6.06 11.39 26.06
C PHE A 50 6.81 11.74 27.35
N ALA A 51 6.86 10.79 28.30
CA ALA A 51 7.62 10.97 29.53
C ALA A 51 9.12 11.19 29.24
N ASP A 52 9.71 10.35 28.39
CA ASP A 52 11.16 10.35 28.13
C ASP A 52 11.63 11.56 27.30
N ASN A 53 10.80 12.07 26.38
CA ASN A 53 11.21 13.10 25.42
C ASN A 53 10.63 14.48 25.71
N PHE A 54 9.55 14.57 26.48
CA PHE A 54 8.83 15.82 26.74
C PHE A 54 8.61 16.10 28.23
N ASP A 55 9.08 15.21 29.12
CA ASP A 55 8.85 15.29 30.58
C ASP A 55 7.36 15.44 30.91
N GLU A 56 6.50 14.81 30.09
CA GLU A 56 5.04 14.89 30.18
C GLU A 56 4.42 13.50 30.35
N ASP A 57 3.73 13.31 31.48
CA ASP A 57 2.87 12.15 31.68
C ASP A 57 1.50 12.37 31.02
N ILE A 58 1.20 11.59 29.98
CA ILE A 58 -0.12 11.62 29.34
C ILE A 58 -1.05 10.55 29.91
N SER A 59 -2.33 10.89 30.00
CA SER A 59 -3.37 9.96 30.46
C SER A 59 -3.68 8.91 29.39
N ASP A 60 -4.23 7.77 29.81
CA ASP A 60 -4.63 6.69 28.90
C ASP A 60 -5.59 7.18 27.82
N PHE A 61 -6.55 8.05 28.18
CA PHE A 61 -7.47 8.65 27.22
C PHE A 61 -6.76 9.46 26.13
N ARG A 62 -5.73 10.24 26.50
CA ARG A 62 -4.95 11.03 25.53
C ARG A 62 -4.10 10.11 24.64
N ALA A 63 -3.47 9.11 25.23
CA ALA A 63 -2.69 8.11 24.48
C ALA A 63 -3.57 7.34 23.49
N ASP A 64 -4.79 6.97 23.89
CA ASP A 64 -5.75 6.24 23.06
C ASP A 64 -6.21 7.07 21.86
N GLY A 65 -6.53 8.36 22.09
CA GLY A 65 -6.86 9.28 20.99
C GLY A 65 -5.71 9.49 20.01
N LEU A 66 -4.46 9.56 20.48
CA LEU A 66 -3.28 9.63 19.62
C LEU A 66 -3.10 8.35 18.80
N LEU A 67 -3.25 7.18 19.44
CA LEU A 67 -3.12 5.89 18.76
C LEU A 67 -4.20 5.74 17.68
N ASP A 68 -5.44 6.11 17.96
CA ASP A 68 -6.53 6.07 16.98
C ASP A 68 -6.28 6.99 15.79
N PHE A 69 -5.78 8.20 16.05
CA PHE A 69 -5.38 9.14 15.00
C PHE A 69 -4.29 8.53 14.10
N PHE A 70 -3.22 7.96 14.69
CA PHE A 70 -2.15 7.35 13.91
C PHE A 70 -2.62 6.14 13.11
N VAL A 71 -3.44 5.26 13.70
CA VAL A 71 -3.98 4.10 12.97
C VAL A 71 -4.88 4.54 11.81
N ALA A 72 -5.66 5.60 11.99
CA ALA A 72 -6.53 6.13 10.94
C ALA A 72 -5.74 6.79 9.80
N GLU A 73 -4.77 7.65 10.11
CA GLU A 73 -4.09 8.48 9.13
C GLU A 73 -2.81 7.86 8.58
N LEU A 74 -1.97 7.26 9.43
CA LEU A 74 -0.70 6.63 9.03
C LEU A 74 -0.89 5.18 8.59
N GLY A 75 -1.90 4.49 9.12
CA GLY A 75 -2.14 3.08 8.83
C GLY A 75 -2.27 2.77 7.33
N PRO A 76 -3.26 3.33 6.62
CA PRO A 76 -3.49 3.05 5.20
C PRO A 76 -2.28 3.32 4.28
N PRO A 77 -1.59 4.48 4.33
CA PRO A 77 -0.45 4.71 3.46
C PRO A 77 0.73 3.76 3.76
N VAL A 78 1.02 3.48 5.03
CA VAL A 78 2.09 2.56 5.43
C VAL A 78 1.80 1.14 4.98
N TYR A 79 0.59 0.64 5.22
CA TYR A 79 0.18 -0.71 4.80
C TYR A 79 0.25 -0.87 3.28
N ASN A 80 -0.28 0.10 2.53
CA ASN A 80 -0.25 0.05 1.07
C ASN A 80 1.18 0.09 0.52
N GLN A 81 2.08 0.84 1.16
CA GLN A 81 3.48 0.83 0.78
C GLN A 81 4.12 -0.54 1.05
N ALA A 82 3.91 -1.12 2.24
CA ALA A 82 4.43 -2.43 2.58
C ALA A 82 3.97 -3.53 1.60
N VAL A 83 2.70 -3.50 1.16
CA VAL A 83 2.21 -4.44 0.13
C VAL A 83 2.92 -4.22 -1.20
N ARG A 84 3.10 -2.97 -1.65
CA ARG A 84 3.83 -2.67 -2.88
C ARG A 84 5.27 -3.16 -2.83
N ASP A 85 5.95 -2.94 -1.70
CA ASP A 85 7.34 -3.36 -1.50
C ASP A 85 7.45 -4.89 -1.55
N ALA A 86 6.54 -5.60 -0.88
CA ALA A 86 6.50 -7.07 -0.93
C ALA A 86 6.24 -7.58 -2.36
N CYS A 87 5.29 -6.99 -3.08
CA CYS A 87 5.03 -7.35 -4.48
C CYS A 87 6.25 -7.09 -5.37
N GLY A 88 6.92 -5.95 -5.21
CA GLY A 88 8.13 -5.63 -5.97
C GLY A 88 9.26 -6.63 -5.74
N PHE A 89 9.49 -7.01 -4.48
CA PHE A 89 10.47 -8.03 -4.12
C PHE A 89 10.20 -9.37 -4.81
N PHE A 90 8.95 -9.84 -4.79
CA PHE A 90 8.62 -11.12 -5.45
C PHE A 90 8.69 -11.03 -6.98
N GLN A 91 8.31 -9.90 -7.57
CA GLN A 91 8.43 -9.70 -9.02
C GLN A 91 9.88 -9.77 -9.49
N GLU A 92 10.81 -9.17 -8.73
CA GLU A 92 12.24 -9.26 -9.00
C GLU A 92 12.70 -10.73 -8.96
N LYS A 93 12.34 -11.47 -7.90
CA LYS A 93 12.73 -12.88 -7.76
C LYS A 93 12.13 -13.78 -8.84
N LEU A 94 10.92 -13.50 -9.29
CA LEU A 94 10.29 -14.21 -10.41
C LEU A 94 11.03 -13.92 -11.72
N ALA A 95 11.39 -12.67 -11.99
CA ALA A 95 12.15 -12.31 -13.18
C ALA A 95 13.55 -12.95 -13.20
N ASP A 96 14.23 -13.01 -12.05
CA ASP A 96 15.50 -13.72 -11.89
C ASP A 96 15.34 -15.20 -12.29
N LEU A 97 14.29 -15.87 -11.78
CA LEU A 97 14.00 -17.28 -12.06
C LEU A 97 13.68 -17.54 -13.54
N GLU A 98 12.91 -16.65 -14.19
CA GLU A 98 12.60 -16.74 -15.62
C GLU A 98 13.87 -16.70 -16.48
N GLY A 99 14.89 -15.94 -16.07
CA GLY A 99 16.19 -15.92 -16.73
C GLY A 99 17.04 -17.17 -16.46
N GLU A 100 17.07 -17.65 -15.23
CA GLU A 100 17.88 -18.81 -14.83
C GLU A 100 17.38 -20.13 -15.43
N VAL A 101 16.06 -20.29 -15.57
CA VAL A 101 15.41 -21.55 -16.00
C VAL A 101 14.97 -21.49 -17.48
N TYR A 102 15.49 -20.53 -18.25
CA TYR A 102 15.11 -20.36 -19.64
C TYR A 102 15.71 -21.43 -20.55
N GLU A 103 14.85 -22.24 -21.16
CA GLU A 103 15.22 -23.13 -22.26
C GLU A 103 14.78 -22.52 -23.60
N PRO A 104 15.71 -22.22 -24.52
CA PRO A 104 15.34 -21.64 -25.81
C PRO A 104 14.51 -22.62 -26.63
N GLU A 105 13.33 -22.20 -27.06
CA GLU A 105 12.56 -22.94 -28.04
C GLU A 105 13.40 -23.09 -29.32
N ARG A 106 13.71 -24.33 -29.72
CA ARG A 106 14.36 -24.56 -31.01
C ARG A 106 13.49 -23.91 -32.09
N PRO A 107 14.02 -23.02 -32.93
CA PRO A 107 13.28 -22.57 -34.09
C PRO A 107 12.95 -23.81 -34.91
N ALA A 108 11.66 -23.99 -35.24
CA ALA A 108 11.23 -25.05 -36.13
C ALA A 108 12.00 -24.88 -37.44
N GLY A 109 12.98 -25.76 -37.67
CA GLY A 109 13.81 -25.72 -38.87
C GLY A 109 12.92 -25.83 -40.11
N ARG A 110 12.99 -24.82 -40.96
CA ARG A 110 12.73 -24.95 -42.39
C ARG A 110 13.50 -23.90 -43.17
#